data_AF-K9YAJ4-F1
#
_entry.id   AF-K9YAJ4-F1
#
_cell.length_a   1.000
_cell.length_b   1.000
_cell.length_c   1.000
_cell.angle_alpha   90.00
_cell.angle_beta   90.00
_cell.angle_gamma   90.00
#
_symmetry.space_group_name_H-M   'P 1'
#
loop_
_entity.id
_entity.type
_entity.pdbx_description
1 polymer ?
#
loop_
_entity_poly.entity_id
_entity_poly.type
_entity_poly.pdbx_seq_one_letter_code
_entity_poly.pdbx_strand_id
1 'polypeptide(L)'
;MVTLQITKEQVFSLIDQLSPEEQKEILQYLIEKTDNQFDPDDTPDEIAIKRLKEGLKEAINGETIPRSQMWDLAVENRNGQLILIVEVKIKNNVSSEWAKRYRRNLMARYTFPNAPYFLMVFPERIYLWTKPDKNLTDDSEPNYSIDAKSIFQPYFDRAGIKAEEISGHSFQLIVNSWLWELVITAENRPENLDPSQRWLVDSGLYAALTGGRLKHEVAA
;
A
#
# COMPACT_ATOMS: atom_id res chain seq x y z
N MET A 1 -5.12 -2.36 49.30
CA MET A 1 -5.00 -1.76 47.95
C MET A 1 -6.15 -2.30 47.12
N VAL A 2 -7.05 -1.43 46.65
CA VAL A 2 -8.17 -1.84 45.78
C VAL A 2 -7.62 -1.89 44.35
N THR A 3 -7.45 -3.09 43.80
CA THR A 3 -7.22 -3.27 42.37
C THR A 3 -8.54 -3.05 41.64
N LEU A 4 -8.65 -1.94 40.93
CA LEU A 4 -9.75 -1.70 39.99
C LEU A 4 -9.63 -2.72 38.85
N GLN A 5 -10.53 -3.72 38.85
CA GLN A 5 -10.72 -4.59 37.69
C GLN A 5 -11.56 -3.83 36.67
N ILE A 6 -10.89 -3.05 35.82
CA ILE A 6 -11.54 -2.42 34.67
C ILE A 6 -11.58 -3.45 33.55
N THR A 7 -12.78 -3.74 33.04
CA THR A 7 -12.96 -4.63 31.89
C THR A 7 -12.57 -3.89 30.61
N LYS A 8 -12.21 -4.64 29.56
CA LYS A 8 -11.87 -4.04 28.25
C LYS A 8 -12.99 -3.11 27.75
N GLU A 9 -14.24 -3.50 27.92
CA GLU A 9 -15.43 -2.70 27.54
C GLU A 9 -15.52 -1.37 28.30
N GLN A 10 -15.18 -1.36 29.58
CA GLN A 10 -15.15 -0.14 30.39
C GLN A 10 -14.01 0.80 29.99
N VAL A 11 -12.88 0.28 29.53
CA VAL A 11 -11.81 1.12 28.96
C VAL A 11 -12.29 1.80 27.69
N PHE A 12 -13.01 1.10 26.81
CA PHE A 12 -13.48 1.65 25.54
C PHE A 12 -14.58 2.70 25.71
N SER A 13 -15.53 2.47 26.63
CA SER A 13 -16.56 3.47 26.91
C SER A 13 -15.98 4.77 27.46
N LEU A 14 -14.87 4.69 28.19
CA LEU A 14 -14.13 5.86 28.67
C LEU A 14 -13.40 6.56 27.53
N ILE A 15 -12.78 5.83 26.61
CA ILE A 15 -12.10 6.41 25.43
C ILE A 15 -13.08 7.15 24.52
N ASP A 16 -14.27 6.58 24.29
CA ASP A 16 -15.30 7.20 23.44
C ASP A 16 -15.88 8.49 24.03
N GLN A 17 -15.69 8.74 25.33
CA GLN A 17 -16.10 9.97 26.01
C GLN A 17 -15.05 11.08 25.94
N LEU A 18 -13.84 10.78 25.47
CA LEU A 18 -12.76 11.74 25.35
C LEU A 18 -12.88 12.56 24.07
N SER A 19 -12.39 13.80 24.14
CA SER A 19 -12.21 14.64 22.96
C SER A 19 -11.18 14.05 21.99
N PRO A 20 -11.22 14.39 20.69
CA PRO A 20 -10.23 13.95 19.72
C PRO A 20 -8.79 14.24 20.13
N GLU A 21 -8.54 15.37 20.77
CA GLU A 21 -7.22 15.80 21.27
C GLU A 21 -6.73 14.91 22.42
N GLU A 22 -7.60 14.55 23.36
CA GLU A 22 -7.28 13.65 24.48
C GLU A 22 -7.07 12.21 23.99
N GLN A 23 -7.85 11.76 23.00
CA GLN A 23 -7.63 10.46 22.36
C GLN A 23 -6.28 10.41 21.65
N LYS A 24 -5.88 11.50 21.00
CA LYS A 24 -4.56 11.64 20.36
C LYS A 24 -3.43 11.59 21.38
N GLU A 25 -3.58 12.24 22.53
CA GLU A 25 -2.58 12.22 23.61
C GLU A 25 -2.41 10.82 24.22
N ILE A 26 -3.52 10.10 24.46
CA ILE A 26 -3.47 8.71 24.93
C ILE A 26 -2.82 7.78 23.91
N LEU A 27 -3.14 7.96 22.63
CA LEU A 27 -2.49 7.19 21.56
C LEU A 27 -1.00 7.48 21.51
N GLN A 28 -0.60 8.74 21.61
CA GLN A 28 0.80 9.15 21.63
C GLN A 28 1.55 8.53 22.82
N TYR A 29 0.95 8.53 24.01
CA TYR A 29 1.48 7.85 25.19
C TYR A 29 1.59 6.33 25.01
N LEU A 30 0.59 5.68 24.41
CA LEU A 30 0.62 4.23 24.16
C LEU A 30 1.71 3.87 23.14
N ILE A 31 1.87 4.69 22.09
CA ILE A 31 2.91 4.59 21.07
C ILE A 31 4.31 4.75 21.69
N GLU A 32 4.52 5.81 22.47
CA GLU A 32 5.77 6.05 23.21
C GLU A 32 6.10 4.90 24.18
N LYS A 33 5.08 4.26 24.77
CA LYS A 33 5.26 3.09 25.63
C LYS A 33 5.48 1.78 24.90
N THR A 34 5.11 1.66 23.62
CA THR A 34 5.21 0.39 22.88
C THR A 34 6.39 0.29 21.95
N ASP A 35 7.03 1.37 21.50
CA ASP A 35 8.33 1.27 20.84
C ASP A 35 9.12 2.59 20.79
N ASN A 36 10.42 2.51 21.11
CA ASN A 36 11.34 3.65 21.24
C ASN A 36 12.01 4.01 19.89
N GLN A 37 11.26 3.99 18.78
CA GLN A 37 11.74 4.32 17.42
C GLN A 37 10.63 4.85 16.49
N PHE A 38 9.84 5.84 16.93
CA PHE A 38 9.01 6.59 15.98
C PHE A 38 9.75 7.82 15.48
N ASP A 39 9.86 7.94 14.15
CA ASP A 39 10.28 9.15 13.47
C ASP A 39 9.16 10.20 13.63
N PRO A 40 9.43 11.40 14.16
CA PRO A 40 8.42 12.43 14.35
C PRO A 40 7.74 12.89 13.03
N ASP A 41 8.32 12.56 11.87
CA ASP A 41 7.71 12.82 10.56
C ASP A 41 6.65 11.76 10.16
N ASP A 42 6.61 10.60 10.86
CA ASP A 42 5.52 9.62 10.83
C ASP A 42 4.45 10.00 11.88
N THR A 43 3.99 11.24 11.82
CA THR A 43 2.86 11.70 12.64
C THR A 43 1.66 10.80 12.33
N PRO A 44 0.97 10.19 13.32
CA PRO A 44 -0.26 9.45 13.07
C PRO A 44 -1.27 10.42 12.46
N ASP A 45 -1.53 10.29 11.17
CA ASP A 45 -2.60 11.03 10.52
C ASP A 45 -3.96 10.48 10.97
N GLU A 46 -5.01 11.29 10.84
CA GLU A 46 -6.37 10.89 11.21
C GLU A 46 -6.81 9.59 10.51
N ILE A 47 -6.22 9.32 9.34
CA ILE A 47 -6.45 8.13 8.54
C ILE A 47 -5.86 6.88 9.22
N ALA A 48 -4.62 6.94 9.73
CA ALA A 48 -4.03 5.85 10.50
C ALA A 48 -4.82 5.54 11.78
N ILE A 49 -5.27 6.58 12.50
CA ILE A 49 -6.08 6.43 13.72
C ILE A 49 -7.44 5.79 13.41
N LYS A 50 -8.09 6.25 12.33
CA LYS A 50 -9.39 5.71 11.89
C LYS A 50 -9.26 4.23 11.50
N ARG A 51 -8.24 3.88 10.71
CA ARG A 51 -7.99 2.50 10.26
C ARG A 51 -7.64 1.54 11.40
N LEU A 52 -6.91 2.00 12.42
CA LEU A 52 -6.62 1.22 13.63
C LEU A 52 -7.88 0.96 14.46
N LYS A 53 -8.78 1.94 14.59
CA LYS A 53 -10.06 1.78 15.29
C LYS A 53 -10.98 0.80 14.54
N GLU A 54 -11.01 0.86 13.22
CA GLU A 54 -11.78 -0.05 12.36
C GLU A 54 -11.26 -1.49 12.48
N GLY A 55 -9.95 -1.70 12.28
CA GLY A 55 -9.35 -3.04 12.39
C GLY A 55 -9.48 -3.68 13.77
N LEU A 56 -9.52 -2.88 14.84
CA LEU A 56 -9.77 -3.38 16.19
C LEU A 56 -11.24 -3.79 16.40
N LYS A 57 -12.21 -3.04 15.86
CA LYS A 57 -13.64 -3.38 15.92
C LYS A 57 -13.94 -4.67 15.15
N GLU A 58 -13.35 -4.82 13.98
CA GLU A 58 -13.49 -5.98 13.09
C GLU A 58 -12.92 -7.26 13.70
N ALA A 59 -11.72 -7.19 14.30
CA ALA A 59 -11.12 -8.32 15.00
C ALA A 59 -11.93 -8.80 16.21
N ILE A 60 -12.62 -7.87 16.90
CA ILE A 60 -13.45 -8.16 18.07
C ILE A 60 -14.78 -8.82 17.66
N ASN A 61 -15.33 -8.46 16.49
CA ASN A 61 -16.56 -9.04 15.97
C ASN A 61 -16.36 -10.39 15.26
N GLY A 62 -15.13 -10.89 15.17
CA GLY A 62 -14.80 -12.08 14.37
C GLY A 62 -14.87 -11.84 12.86
N GLU A 63 -15.00 -10.58 12.46
CA GLU A 63 -15.04 -10.09 11.08
C GLU A 63 -13.65 -9.55 10.72
N THR A 64 -12.59 -10.29 11.03
CA THR A 64 -11.25 -9.88 10.61
C THR A 64 -11.28 -9.63 9.10
N ILE A 65 -11.00 -8.38 8.73
CA ILE A 65 -10.58 -7.91 7.41
C ILE A 65 -10.24 -9.10 6.50
N PRO A 66 -11.09 -9.46 5.52
CA PRO A 66 -10.75 -10.52 4.60
C PRO A 66 -9.38 -10.20 4.01
N ARG A 67 -8.52 -11.22 3.83
CA ARG A 67 -7.16 -11.09 3.28
C ARG A 67 -7.02 -10.17 2.05
N SER A 68 -8.11 -9.88 1.35
CA SER A 68 -8.24 -8.94 0.24
C SER A 68 -8.06 -7.45 0.58
N GLN A 69 -7.88 -7.05 1.85
CA GLN A 69 -7.91 -5.65 2.28
C GLN A 69 -6.54 -5.00 2.62
N MET A 70 -5.43 -5.67 2.33
CA MET A 70 -4.11 -5.27 2.84
C MET A 70 -3.27 -4.46 1.84
N TRP A 71 -3.77 -4.26 0.62
CA TRP A 71 -3.07 -3.58 -0.48
C TRP A 71 -4.07 -2.85 -1.36
N ASP A 72 -3.64 -1.76 -1.98
CA ASP A 72 -4.54 -0.88 -2.74
C ASP A 72 -5.03 -1.53 -4.05
N LEU A 73 -4.15 -2.26 -4.75
CA LEU A 73 -4.49 -2.98 -5.99
C LEU A 73 -3.76 -4.34 -6.06
N ALA A 74 -4.37 -5.28 -6.78
CA ALA A 74 -3.75 -6.57 -7.06
C ALA A 74 -4.10 -7.08 -8.46
N VAL A 75 -3.24 -7.94 -9.01
CA VAL A 75 -3.54 -8.66 -10.24
C VAL A 75 -3.47 -10.16 -9.96
N GLU A 76 -4.48 -10.89 -10.40
CA GLU A 76 -4.51 -12.35 -10.43
C GLU A 76 -4.35 -12.85 -11.85
N ASN A 77 -3.70 -14.00 -12.05
CA ASN A 77 -3.72 -14.66 -13.35
C ASN A 77 -5.06 -15.38 -13.61
N ARG A 78 -5.18 -16.01 -14.80
CA ARG A 78 -6.38 -16.77 -15.19
C ARG A 78 -6.72 -17.92 -14.23
N ASN A 79 -5.73 -18.46 -13.52
CA ASN A 79 -5.91 -19.53 -12.53
C ASN A 79 -6.33 -18.99 -11.15
N GLY A 80 -6.52 -17.68 -11.00
CA GLY A 80 -6.84 -17.04 -9.72
C GLY A 80 -5.65 -16.95 -8.76
N GLN A 81 -4.42 -17.15 -9.25
CA GLN A 81 -3.23 -16.96 -8.44
C GLN A 81 -2.83 -15.50 -8.45
N LEU A 82 -2.57 -14.94 -7.26
CA LEU A 82 -2.07 -13.59 -7.11
C LEU A 82 -0.67 -13.46 -7.74
N ILE A 83 -0.53 -12.57 -8.72
CA ILE A 83 0.73 -12.34 -9.42
C ILE A 83 1.42 -11.05 -9.00
N LEU A 84 0.64 -10.01 -8.72
CA LEU A 84 1.13 -8.67 -8.42
C LEU A 84 0.33 -8.09 -7.26
N ILE A 85 1.05 -7.52 -6.29
CA ILE A 85 0.49 -6.66 -5.24
C ILE A 85 1.02 -5.26 -5.46
N VAL A 86 0.15 -4.25 -5.31
CA VAL A 86 0.49 -2.85 -5.52
C VAL A 86 0.07 -2.03 -4.30
N GLU A 87 1.03 -1.29 -3.77
CA GLU A 87 0.81 -0.27 -2.74
C GLU A 87 0.97 1.11 -3.40
N VAL A 88 -0.02 1.98 -3.22
CA VAL A 88 -0.05 3.33 -3.79
C VAL A 88 0.08 4.36 -2.67
N LYS A 89 0.97 5.34 -2.85
CA LYS A 89 1.18 6.41 -1.87
C LYS A 89 1.41 7.76 -2.54
N ILE A 90 0.95 8.83 -1.89
CA ILE A 90 1.29 10.20 -2.22
C ILE A 90 2.43 10.65 -1.31
N LYS A 91 3.65 10.55 -1.82
CA LYS A 91 4.86 11.09 -1.18
C LYS A 91 5.87 11.46 -2.26
N ASN A 92 6.49 12.62 -2.10
CA ASN A 92 7.48 13.14 -3.04
C ASN A 92 8.90 12.78 -2.58
N ASN A 93 9.86 12.79 -3.51
CA ASN A 93 11.28 12.53 -3.21
C ASN A 93 11.56 11.24 -2.43
N VAL A 94 10.75 10.20 -2.65
CA VAL A 94 10.89 8.92 -1.97
C VAL A 94 12.14 8.22 -2.46
N SER A 95 13.03 7.85 -1.52
CA SER A 95 14.25 7.09 -1.81
C SER A 95 14.01 5.57 -1.79
N SER A 96 14.93 4.83 -2.41
CA SER A 96 14.94 3.35 -2.38
C SER A 96 14.98 2.81 -0.95
N GLU A 97 15.82 3.42 -0.10
CA GLU A 97 15.95 3.05 1.32
C GLU A 97 14.64 3.22 2.08
N TRP A 98 13.90 4.31 1.83
CA TRP A 98 12.60 4.52 2.44
C TRP A 98 11.60 3.45 1.99
N ALA A 99 11.56 3.15 0.68
CA ALA A 99 10.64 2.16 0.12
C ALA A 99 10.93 0.74 0.64
N LYS A 100 12.21 0.37 0.75
CA LYS A 100 12.66 -0.87 1.39
C LYS A 100 12.20 -0.96 2.84
N ARG A 101 12.45 0.08 3.64
CA ARG A 101 12.03 0.13 5.04
C ARG A 101 10.52 0.02 5.18
N TYR A 102 9.77 0.72 4.34
CA TYR A 102 8.31 0.63 4.33
C TYR A 102 7.83 -0.79 4.01
N ARG A 103 8.37 -1.42 2.96
CA ARG A 103 8.06 -2.81 2.61
C ARG A 103 8.35 -3.75 3.77
N ARG A 104 9.51 -3.65 4.40
CA ARG A 104 9.88 -4.46 5.57
C ARG A 104 8.85 -4.31 6.71
N ASN A 105 8.44 -3.07 7.00
CA ASN A 105 7.44 -2.80 8.03
C ASN A 105 6.06 -3.39 7.68
N LEU A 106 5.67 -3.31 6.40
CA LEU A 106 4.43 -3.91 5.90
C LEU A 106 4.46 -5.44 6.06
N MET A 107 5.56 -6.09 5.66
CA MET A 107 5.74 -7.53 5.76
C MET A 107 5.77 -8.03 7.20
N ALA A 108 6.36 -7.27 8.13
CA ALA A 108 6.43 -7.64 9.54
C ALA A 108 5.07 -7.58 10.25
N ARG A 109 4.16 -6.71 9.80
CA ARG A 109 2.85 -6.47 10.44
C ARG A 109 1.73 -7.34 9.89
N TYR A 110 1.89 -7.83 8.67
CA TYR A 110 0.81 -8.44 7.90
C TYR A 110 1.21 -9.80 7.35
N THR A 111 0.25 -10.72 7.25
CA THR A 111 0.48 -11.98 6.52
C THR A 111 0.48 -11.68 5.03
N PHE A 112 1.67 -11.39 4.49
CA PHE A 112 1.80 -11.04 3.09
C PHE A 112 1.51 -12.24 2.19
N PRO A 113 0.58 -12.14 1.23
CA PRO A 113 0.32 -13.25 0.33
C PRO A 113 1.49 -13.44 -0.61
N ASN A 114 1.69 -14.69 -1.03
CA ASN A 114 2.76 -15.02 -1.95
C ASN A 114 2.42 -14.51 -3.37
N ALA A 115 2.96 -13.34 -3.73
CA ALA A 115 2.91 -12.79 -5.08
C ALA A 115 4.34 -12.70 -5.64
N PRO A 116 4.60 -13.15 -6.88
CA PRO A 116 5.89 -12.99 -7.55
C PRO A 116 6.32 -11.53 -7.78
N TYR A 117 5.44 -10.55 -7.65
CA TYR A 117 5.76 -9.15 -7.84
C TYR A 117 5.12 -8.28 -6.75
N PHE A 118 5.90 -7.33 -6.23
CA PHE A 118 5.42 -6.28 -5.34
C PHE A 118 5.84 -4.92 -5.88
N LEU A 119 4.86 -4.04 -6.05
CA LEU A 119 5.05 -2.70 -6.61
C LEU A 119 4.68 -1.64 -5.58
N MET A 120 5.56 -0.68 -5.37
CA MET A 120 5.21 0.56 -4.68
C MET A 120 5.19 1.69 -5.69
N VAL A 121 4.08 2.43 -5.71
CA VAL A 121 3.81 3.45 -6.71
C VAL A 121 3.59 4.80 -6.06
N PHE A 122 4.38 5.78 -6.51
CA PHE A 122 4.33 7.20 -6.13
C PHE A 122 4.22 8.05 -7.40
N PRO A 123 3.76 9.31 -7.30
CA PRO A 123 3.64 10.18 -8.47
C PRO A 123 4.93 10.32 -9.30
N GLU A 124 6.10 10.30 -8.65
CA GLU A 124 7.40 10.50 -9.31
C GLU A 124 8.25 9.22 -9.37
N ARG A 125 7.88 8.16 -8.65
CA ARG A 125 8.72 6.97 -8.50
C ARG A 125 7.90 5.68 -8.49
N ILE A 126 8.44 4.67 -9.14
CA ILE A 126 7.96 3.29 -9.02
C ILE A 126 9.11 2.43 -8.52
N TYR A 127 8.83 1.57 -7.54
CA TYR A 127 9.75 0.56 -7.04
C TYR A 127 9.16 -0.82 -7.24
N LEU A 128 9.93 -1.71 -7.86
CA LEU A 128 9.52 -3.10 -8.12
C LEU A 128 10.46 -4.07 -7.42
N TRP A 129 9.87 -5.02 -6.70
CA TRP A 129 10.52 -6.25 -6.28
C TRP A 129 9.99 -7.41 -7.11
N THR A 130 10.90 -8.18 -7.71
CA THR A 130 10.63 -9.39 -8.48
C THR A 130 11.01 -10.61 -7.68
N LYS A 131 10.14 -11.62 -7.65
CA LYS A 131 10.27 -12.81 -6.80
C LYS A 131 10.58 -12.39 -5.34
N PRO A 132 9.74 -11.54 -4.72
CA PRO A 132 9.97 -11.14 -3.34
C PRO A 132 10.12 -12.42 -2.52
N ASP A 133 11.26 -12.55 -1.83
CA ASP A 133 11.57 -13.77 -1.11
C ASP A 133 10.51 -14.00 -0.04
N LYS A 134 10.15 -15.27 0.22
CA LYS A 134 9.09 -15.63 1.17
C LYS A 134 9.50 -15.34 2.62
N ASN A 135 10.77 -15.03 2.85
CA ASN A 135 11.28 -14.65 4.14
C ASN A 135 10.88 -13.20 4.43
N LEU A 136 9.98 -13.04 5.40
CA LEU A 136 9.47 -11.75 5.95
C LEU A 136 10.58 -10.81 6.46
N THR A 137 11.84 -11.24 6.40
CA THR A 137 13.04 -10.57 6.89
C THR A 137 13.93 -10.01 5.79
N ASP A 138 13.59 -10.19 4.50
CA ASP A 138 14.47 -9.76 3.42
C ASP A 138 14.43 -8.23 3.27
N ASP A 139 15.46 -7.58 3.82
CA ASP A 139 15.79 -6.17 3.67
C ASP A 139 16.44 -5.91 2.30
N SER A 140 15.91 -6.55 1.25
CA SER A 140 16.41 -6.36 -0.11
C SER A 140 15.93 -5.04 -0.69
N GLU A 141 16.87 -4.35 -1.36
CA GLU A 141 16.56 -3.23 -2.23
C GLU A 141 15.60 -3.65 -3.35
N PRO A 142 14.78 -2.73 -3.89
CA PRO A 142 13.98 -2.98 -5.07
C PRO A 142 14.87 -3.37 -6.24
N ASN A 143 14.44 -4.37 -7.02
CA ASN A 143 15.14 -4.79 -8.22
C ASN A 143 15.12 -3.71 -9.31
N TYR A 144 14.09 -2.86 -9.31
CA TYR A 144 13.98 -1.73 -10.21
C TYR A 144 13.52 -0.47 -9.45
N SER A 145 14.17 0.65 -9.75
CA SER A 145 13.73 1.99 -9.37
C SER A 145 13.54 2.83 -10.63
N ILE A 146 12.32 3.32 -10.85
CA ILE A 146 11.91 3.94 -12.11
C ILE A 146 11.50 5.38 -11.84
N ASP A 147 11.87 6.29 -12.75
CA ASP A 147 11.27 7.63 -12.83
C ASP A 147 9.86 7.49 -13.41
N ALA A 148 8.85 7.75 -12.58
CA ALA A 148 7.47 7.54 -12.95
C ALA A 148 6.84 8.75 -13.65
N LYS A 149 7.55 9.89 -13.74
CA LYS A 149 6.99 11.12 -14.31
C LYS A 149 6.53 10.89 -15.74
N SER A 150 7.37 10.31 -16.59
CA SER A 150 7.01 10.04 -17.99
C SER A 150 5.88 9.02 -18.14
N ILE A 151 5.69 8.14 -17.15
CA ILE A 151 4.66 7.11 -17.16
C ILE A 151 3.30 7.73 -16.79
N PHE A 152 3.25 8.57 -15.76
CA PHE A 152 1.99 9.11 -15.25
C PHE A 152 1.59 10.46 -15.85
N GLN A 153 2.53 11.22 -16.44
CA GLN A 153 2.24 12.52 -17.07
C GLN A 153 1.08 12.43 -18.09
N PRO A 154 1.01 11.44 -19.00
CA PRO A 154 -0.10 11.33 -19.94
C PRO A 154 -1.47 11.10 -19.27
N TYR A 155 -1.50 10.55 -18.05
CA TYR A 155 -2.74 10.37 -17.30
C TYR A 155 -3.14 11.65 -16.57
N PHE A 156 -2.16 12.36 -15.99
CA PHE A 156 -2.37 13.68 -15.40
C PHE A 156 -2.89 14.69 -16.43
N ASP A 157 -2.27 14.73 -17.61
CA ASP A 157 -2.66 15.61 -18.71
C ASP A 157 -4.08 15.32 -19.20
N ARG A 158 -4.43 14.05 -19.38
CA ARG A 158 -5.79 13.62 -19.77
C ARG A 158 -6.84 13.99 -18.71
N ALA A 159 -6.47 13.94 -17.43
CA ALA A 159 -7.37 14.28 -16.33
C ALA A 159 -7.46 15.80 -16.08
N GLY A 160 -6.56 16.60 -16.64
CA GLY A 160 -6.46 18.03 -16.37
C GLY A 160 -6.03 18.35 -14.93
N ILE A 161 -5.27 17.45 -14.29
CA ILE A 161 -4.85 17.54 -12.89
C ILE A 161 -3.32 17.68 -12.83
N LYS A 162 -2.81 18.54 -11.94
CA LYS A 162 -1.37 18.60 -11.65
C LYS A 162 -0.97 17.52 -10.67
N ALA A 163 0.21 16.92 -10.86
CA ALA A 163 0.71 15.86 -10.00
C ALA A 163 0.84 16.30 -8.52
N GLU A 164 1.09 17.58 -8.27
CA GLU A 164 1.25 18.15 -6.92
C GLU A 164 -0.09 18.35 -6.19
N GLU A 165 -1.20 18.37 -6.93
CA GLU A 165 -2.55 18.66 -6.42
C GLU A 165 -3.40 17.38 -6.33
N ILE A 166 -2.85 16.22 -6.70
CA ILE A 166 -3.62 14.98 -6.77
C ILE A 166 -3.85 14.35 -5.39
N SER A 167 -5.11 14.02 -5.11
CA SER A 167 -5.47 13.25 -3.92
C SER A 167 -4.98 11.79 -4.01
N GLY A 168 -4.79 11.14 -2.86
CA GLY A 168 -4.39 9.72 -2.83
C GLY A 168 -5.36 8.80 -3.59
N HIS A 169 -6.66 9.02 -3.43
CA HIS A 169 -7.67 8.24 -4.15
C HIS A 169 -7.63 8.49 -5.67
N SER A 170 -7.52 9.75 -6.08
CA SER A 170 -7.40 10.10 -7.51
C SER A 170 -6.16 9.48 -8.14
N PHE A 171 -5.05 9.43 -7.40
CA PHE A 171 -3.83 8.80 -7.90
C PHE A 171 -3.95 7.28 -7.98
N GLN A 172 -4.57 6.63 -6.99
CA GLN A 172 -4.89 5.20 -7.08
C GLN A 172 -5.71 4.86 -8.32
N LEU A 173 -6.68 5.71 -8.70
CA LEU A 173 -7.43 5.54 -9.95
C LEU A 173 -6.54 5.66 -11.19
N ILE A 174 -5.59 6.60 -11.22
CA ILE A 174 -4.61 6.71 -12.31
C ILE A 174 -3.74 5.45 -12.40
N VAL A 175 -3.23 4.97 -11.27
CA VAL A 175 -2.42 3.74 -11.23
C VAL A 175 -3.24 2.53 -11.68
N ASN A 176 -4.50 2.45 -11.26
CA ASN A 176 -5.43 1.41 -11.71
C ASN A 176 -5.66 1.47 -13.22
N SER A 177 -5.88 2.67 -13.79
CA SER A 177 -6.01 2.85 -15.24
C SER A 177 -4.75 2.43 -16.00
N TRP A 178 -3.57 2.81 -15.52
CA TRP A 178 -2.29 2.40 -16.12
C TRP A 178 -2.11 0.87 -16.07
N LEU A 179 -2.34 0.23 -14.92
CA LEU A 179 -2.26 -1.22 -14.78
C LEU A 179 -3.28 -1.94 -15.66
N TRP A 180 -4.49 -1.40 -15.80
CA TRP A 180 -5.52 -1.95 -16.66
C TRP A 180 -5.12 -1.91 -18.14
N GLU A 181 -4.55 -0.78 -18.59
CA GLU A 181 -3.98 -0.67 -19.94
C GLU A 181 -2.86 -1.70 -20.16
N LEU A 182 -1.99 -1.94 -19.16
CA LEU A 182 -0.98 -3.00 -19.24
C LEU A 182 -1.59 -4.40 -19.33
N VAL A 183 -2.59 -4.73 -18.51
CA VAL A 183 -3.23 -6.05 -18.51
C VAL A 183 -3.92 -6.34 -19.83
N ILE A 184 -4.63 -5.36 -20.41
CA ILE A 184 -5.29 -5.51 -21.72
C ILE A 184 -4.26 -5.60 -22.85
N THR A 185 -3.21 -4.78 -22.81
CA THR A 185 -2.23 -4.72 -23.90
C THR A 185 -1.18 -5.82 -23.82
N ALA A 186 -1.02 -6.51 -22.69
CA ALA A 186 -0.03 -7.58 -22.52
C ALA A 186 -0.20 -8.76 -23.50
N GLU A 187 -1.37 -8.92 -24.11
CA GLU A 187 -1.59 -9.89 -25.20
C GLU A 187 -1.01 -9.43 -26.56
N ASN A 188 -0.64 -8.14 -26.68
CA ASN A 188 0.00 -7.56 -27.85
C ASN A 188 1.53 -7.66 -27.76
N ARG A 189 2.21 -7.40 -28.89
CA ARG A 189 3.67 -7.50 -28.94
C ARG A 189 4.34 -6.40 -28.09
N PRO A 190 5.34 -6.74 -27.27
CA PRO A 190 6.05 -5.78 -26.39
C PRO A 190 6.88 -4.72 -27.13
N GLU A 191 6.92 -4.79 -28.47
CA GLU A 191 7.61 -3.87 -29.38
C GLU A 191 6.96 -2.47 -29.40
N ASN A 192 5.69 -2.38 -28.99
CA ASN A 192 4.90 -1.14 -28.98
C ASN A 192 4.91 -0.43 -27.62
N LEU A 193 5.60 -0.97 -26.60
CA LEU A 193 5.72 -0.31 -25.31
C LEU A 193 6.60 0.93 -25.44
N ASP A 194 6.21 1.99 -24.72
CA ASP A 194 7.06 3.16 -24.57
C ASP A 194 8.44 2.74 -24.00
N PRO A 195 9.56 3.25 -24.54
CA PRO A 195 10.89 2.95 -24.02
C PRO A 195 11.03 3.15 -22.50
N SER A 196 10.33 4.12 -21.90
CA SER A 196 10.34 4.36 -20.46
C SER A 196 9.69 3.23 -19.65
N GLN A 197 8.97 2.32 -20.31
CA GLN A 197 8.28 1.19 -19.71
C GLN A 197 8.95 -0.15 -20.03
N ARG A 198 10.14 -0.15 -20.66
CA ARG A 198 10.83 -1.39 -21.05
C ARG A 198 11.18 -2.31 -19.87
N TRP A 199 11.38 -1.74 -18.68
CA TRP A 199 11.59 -2.46 -17.43
C TRP A 199 10.46 -3.47 -17.11
N LEU A 200 9.24 -3.26 -17.59
CA LEU A 200 8.14 -4.22 -17.45
C LEU A 200 8.44 -5.53 -18.19
N VAL A 201 9.10 -5.45 -19.35
CA VAL A 201 9.52 -6.62 -20.13
C VAL A 201 10.73 -7.28 -19.48
N ASP A 202 11.74 -6.48 -19.13
CA ASP A 202 13.01 -6.97 -18.59
C ASP A 202 12.82 -7.66 -17.22
N SER A 203 11.89 -7.16 -16.42
CA SER A 203 11.50 -7.78 -15.13
C SER A 203 10.67 -9.04 -15.27
N GLY A 204 10.10 -9.32 -16.45
CA GLY A 204 9.12 -10.38 -16.68
C GLY A 204 7.70 -10.05 -16.20
N LEU A 205 7.47 -8.86 -15.63
CA LEU A 205 6.14 -8.45 -15.14
C LEU A 205 5.12 -8.35 -16.28
N TYR A 206 5.52 -7.79 -17.44
CA TYR A 206 4.61 -7.64 -18.59
C TYR A 206 4.03 -8.97 -19.05
N ALA A 207 4.88 -9.99 -19.19
CA ALA A 207 4.46 -11.35 -19.53
C ALA A 207 3.59 -11.96 -18.43
N ALA A 208 3.89 -11.71 -17.14
CA ALA A 208 3.11 -12.21 -16.03
C ALA A 208 1.70 -11.61 -15.98
N LEU A 209 1.52 -10.35 -16.38
CA LEU A 209 0.22 -9.66 -16.44
C LEU A 209 -0.70 -10.15 -17.57
N THR A 210 -0.17 -10.93 -18.54
CA THR A 210 -0.92 -11.38 -19.71
C THR A 210 -2.15 -12.20 -19.31
N GLY A 211 -3.33 -11.74 -19.73
CA GLY A 211 -4.61 -12.39 -19.39
C GLY A 211 -4.96 -12.31 -17.90
N GLY A 212 -4.33 -11.40 -17.16
CA GLY A 212 -4.60 -11.15 -15.74
C GLY A 212 -5.96 -10.48 -15.51
N ARG A 213 -6.38 -10.46 -14.24
CA ARG A 213 -7.58 -9.76 -13.77
C ARG A 213 -7.17 -8.81 -12.66
N LEU A 214 -7.43 -7.52 -12.87
CA LEU A 214 -7.22 -6.49 -11.88
C LEU A 214 -8.29 -6.58 -10.79
N LYS A 215 -7.84 -6.61 -9.54
CA LYS A 215 -8.67 -6.54 -8.35
C LYS A 215 -8.49 -5.15 -7.75
N HIS A 216 -9.59 -4.42 -7.69
CA HIS A 216 -9.65 -3.15 -6.98
C HIS A 216 -10.32 -3.40 -5.64
N GLU A 217 -9.79 -2.81 -4.58
CA GLU A 217 -10.53 -2.70 -3.34
C GLU A 217 -11.17 -1.30 -3.28
N VAL A 218 -12.49 -1.25 -3.39
CA VAL A 218 -13.24 -0.04 -3.03
C VAL A 218 -13.72 -0.28 -1.61
N ALA A 219 -13.12 0.40 -0.63
CA ALA A 219 -13.77 0.57 0.66
C ALA A 219 -15.09 1.32 0.39
N ALA A 220 -16.21 0.61 0.53
CA ALA A 220 -17.55 1.17 0.45
C ALA A 220 -17.96 1.79 1.78
#